data_AF-A0A4Q5WNI5-F1
#
_entry.id   AF-A0A4Q5WNI5-F1
#
_cell.length_a   1.000
_cell.length_b   1.000
_cell.length_c   1.000
_cell.angle_alpha   90.00
_cell.angle_beta   90.00
_cell.angle_gamma   90.00
#
_symmetry.space_group_name_H-M   'P 1'
#
loop_
_entity.id
_entity.type
_entity.pdbx_description
1 polymer ?
#
loop_
_entity_poly.entity_id
_entity_poly.type
_entity_poly.pdbx_seq_one_letter_code
_entity_poly.pdbx_strand_id
1 'polypeptide(L)'
;MNEATQVVLWQIPHVLFVRLDTGNYCLIVEGIEVNDYVEDHLWDDYEYSATNVSMDGPRSVPVYYNYLPADLPLEPFLEALGGLDAEVADKIFRMSH
;
A
#
# COMPACT_ATOMS: atom_id res chain seq x y z
N MET A 1 4.84 24.27 -1.87
CA MET A 1 4.20 22.95 -2.08
C MET A 1 3.28 22.75 -0.89
N ASN A 2 1.97 22.64 -1.12
CA ASN A 2 1.04 22.31 -0.04
C ASN A 2 1.37 20.89 0.41
N GLU A 3 1.77 20.73 1.67
CA GLU A 3 1.87 19.43 2.32
C GLU A 3 0.45 18.87 2.41
N ALA A 4 0.09 17.98 1.47
CA ALA A 4 -1.16 17.26 1.55
C ALA A 4 -1.16 16.48 2.88
N THR A 5 -2.15 16.74 3.75
CA THR A 5 -2.12 16.22 5.11
C THR A 5 -2.71 14.82 5.11
N GLN A 6 -1.85 13.83 4.82
CA GLN A 6 -2.25 12.43 4.80
C GLN A 6 -2.51 11.93 6.22
N VAL A 7 -3.64 11.24 6.42
CA VAL A 7 -3.95 10.56 7.69
C VAL A 7 -3.59 9.09 7.52
N VAL A 8 -2.63 8.60 8.31
CA VAL A 8 -2.31 7.18 8.38
C VAL A 8 -3.45 6.45 9.09
N LEU A 9 -4.03 5.47 8.41
CA LEU A 9 -5.12 4.64 8.93
C LEU A 9 -4.61 3.30 9.43
N TRP A 10 -3.57 2.76 8.80
CA TRP A 10 -2.97 1.47 9.15
C TRP A 10 -1.56 1.36 8.58
N GLN A 11 -0.68 0.61 9.25
CA GLN A 11 0.71 0.40 8.81
C GLN A 11 1.31 -0.90 9.35
N ILE A 12 2.17 -1.51 8.53
CA ILE A 12 3.19 -2.51 8.90
C ILE A 12 4.50 -2.14 8.17
N PRO A 13 5.64 -2.82 8.38
CA PRO A 13 6.84 -2.57 7.59
C PRO A 13 6.54 -2.64 6.08
N HIS A 14 7.00 -1.63 5.33
CA HIS A 14 6.89 -1.52 3.87
C HIS A 14 5.47 -1.43 3.29
N VAL A 15 4.43 -1.35 4.13
CA VAL A 15 3.04 -1.21 3.69
C VAL A 15 2.34 -0.16 4.56
N LEU A 16 1.82 0.88 3.92
CA LEU A 16 1.18 2.01 4.58
C LEU A 16 -0.16 2.31 3.92
N PHE A 17 -1.24 2.34 4.70
CA PHE A 17 -2.56 2.72 4.21
C PHE A 17 -2.97 4.09 4.73
N VAL A 18 -3.26 5.01 3.82
CA VAL A 18 -3.56 6.42 4.14
C VAL A 18 -4.86 6.90 3.52
N ARG A 19 -5.47 7.90 4.17
CA ARG A 19 -6.50 8.75 3.57
C ARG A 19 -5.86 9.99 2.97
N LEU A 20 -6.24 10.29 1.73
CA LEU A 20 -5.82 11.48 1.01
C LEU A 20 -6.80 12.64 1.27
N ASP A 21 -6.32 13.88 1.11
CA ASP A 21 -7.14 15.10 1.25
C ASP A 21 -8.33 15.13 0.27
N THR A 22 -8.21 14.42 -0.85
CA THR A 22 -9.29 14.26 -1.84
C THR A 22 -10.44 13.38 -1.34
N GLY A 23 -10.30 12.74 -0.18
CA GLY A 23 -11.25 11.77 0.38
C GLY A 23 -10.98 10.32 -0.03
N ASN A 24 -10.30 10.10 -1.16
CA ASN A 24 -9.80 8.80 -1.61
C ASN A 24 -8.75 8.21 -0.67
N TYR A 25 -8.44 6.94 -0.87
CA TYR A 25 -7.44 6.21 -0.11
C TYR A 25 -6.25 5.82 -0.99
N CYS A 26 -5.11 5.56 -0.36
CA CYS A 26 -3.93 5.05 -1.02
C CYS A 26 -3.25 4.01 -0.15
N LEU A 27 -2.96 2.85 -0.73
CA LEU A 27 -2.08 1.84 -0.17
C LEU A 27 -0.70 2.03 -0.80
N ILE A 28 0.27 2.38 0.03
CA ILE A 28 1.65 2.67 -0.35
C ILE A 28 2.48 1.46 0.01
N VAL A 29 3.17 0.87 -0.97
CA VAL A 29 3.94 -0.37 -0.79
C VAL A 29 5.36 -0.20 -1.31
N GLU A 30 6.35 -0.56 -0.50
CA GLU A 30 7.76 -0.50 -0.89
C GLU A 30 8.25 -1.87 -1.37
N GLY A 31 8.73 -1.95 -2.60
CA GLY A 31 9.27 -3.17 -3.20
C GLY A 31 8.23 -3.97 -3.99
N ILE A 32 8.67 -4.53 -5.12
CA ILE A 32 7.81 -5.28 -6.05
C ILE A 32 7.23 -6.52 -5.38
N GLU A 33 8.08 -7.35 -4.77
CA GLU A 33 7.66 -8.61 -4.15
C GLU A 33 6.74 -8.39 -2.93
N VAL A 34 6.87 -7.23 -2.25
CA VAL A 34 5.94 -6.86 -1.18
C VAL A 34 4.59 -6.43 -1.76
N ASN A 35 4.60 -5.70 -2.88
CA ASN A 35 3.38 -5.36 -3.60
C ASN A 35 2.65 -6.61 -4.09
N ASP A 36 3.36 -7.58 -4.66
CA ASP A 36 2.79 -8.85 -5.12
C ASP A 36 2.18 -9.63 -3.93
N TYR A 37 2.85 -9.69 -2.79
CA TYR A 37 2.30 -10.29 -1.56
C TYR A 37 1.00 -9.61 -1.10
N VAL A 38 0.94 -8.28 -1.16
CA VAL A 38 -0.25 -7.51 -0.78
C VAL A 38 -1.37 -7.71 -1.80
N GLU A 39 -1.07 -7.75 -3.09
CA GLU A 39 -2.03 -8.04 -4.15
C GLU A 39 -2.59 -9.45 -3.99
N ASP A 40 -1.77 -10.48 -3.83
CA ASP A 40 -2.22 -11.86 -3.60
C ASP A 40 -3.18 -12.00 -2.41
N HIS A 41 -3.06 -11.12 -1.42
CA HIS A 41 -3.93 -11.11 -0.23
C HIS A 41 -5.24 -10.31 -0.41
N LEU A 42 -5.26 -9.30 -1.29
CA LEU A 42 -6.38 -8.35 -1.42
C LEU A 42 -7.13 -8.42 -2.76
N TRP A 43 -6.49 -8.91 -3.82
CA TRP A 43 -6.93 -8.75 -5.21
C TRP A 43 -8.24 -9.46 -5.52
N ASP A 44 -8.57 -10.54 -4.80
CA ASP A 44 -9.83 -11.26 -4.97
C ASP A 44 -11.05 -10.43 -4.54
N ASP A 45 -10.87 -9.49 -3.59
CA ASP A 45 -11.96 -8.72 -2.97
C ASP A 45 -11.92 -7.22 -3.29
N TYR A 46 -10.78 -6.68 -3.74
CA TYR A 46 -10.58 -5.25 -3.95
C TYR A 46 -9.79 -4.95 -5.22
N GLU A 47 -10.37 -4.10 -6.09
CA GLU A 47 -9.70 -3.62 -7.30
C GLU A 47 -9.18 -2.19 -7.11
N TYR A 48 -7.93 -1.95 -7.52
CA TYR A 48 -7.34 -0.61 -7.47
C TYR A 48 -7.88 0.27 -8.60
N SER A 49 -8.24 1.50 -8.26
CA SER A 49 -8.68 2.49 -9.25
C SER A 49 -7.53 2.98 -10.16
N ALA A 50 -6.31 2.97 -9.63
CA ALA A 50 -5.08 3.25 -10.33
C ALA A 50 -3.87 2.76 -9.51
N THR A 51 -2.78 2.45 -10.20
CA THR A 51 -1.48 2.16 -9.58
C THR A 51 -0.43 3.05 -10.21
N ASN A 52 0.28 3.83 -9.39
CA ASN A 52 1.47 4.57 -9.80
C ASN A 52 2.71 3.95 -9.17
N VAL A 53 3.83 4.00 -9.88
CA VAL A 53 5.12 3.52 -9.37
C VAL A 53 6.11 4.67 -9.41
N SER A 54 6.75 4.94 -8.27
CA SER A 54 7.85 5.91 -8.16
C SER A 54 9.18 5.18 -7.99
N MET A 55 10.21 5.65 -8.68
CA MET A 55 11.58 5.17 -8.56
C MET A 55 12.54 6.37 -8.64
N ASP A 56 13.32 6.58 -7.58
CA ASP A 56 14.32 7.66 -7.49
C ASP A 56 15.65 7.32 -8.20
N GLY A 57 15.71 6.19 -8.92
CA GLY A 57 16.81 5.84 -9.80
C GLY A 57 16.86 4.35 -10.16
N PRO A 58 17.85 3.93 -10.95
CA PRO A 58 17.96 2.55 -11.43
C PRO A 58 18.23 1.49 -10.34
N ARG A 59 18.55 1.93 -9.12
CA ARG A 59 18.88 1.08 -7.97
C ARG A 59 18.04 1.41 -6.73
N SER A 60 17.06 2.31 -6.86
CA SER A 60 16.14 2.60 -5.76
C SER A 60 15.08 1.52 -5.69
N VAL A 61 14.63 1.23 -4.48
CA VAL A 61 13.44 0.41 -4.26
C VAL A 61 12.24 1.13 -4.90
N PRO A 62 11.44 0.45 -5.73
CA PRO A 62 10.21 1.02 -6.26
C PRO A 62 9.17 1.18 -5.16
N VAL A 63 8.44 2.29 -5.19
CA VAL A 63 7.30 2.54 -4.29
C VAL A 63 6.02 2.58 -5.12
N TYR A 64 5.11 1.67 -4.78
CA TYR A 64 3.81 1.53 -5.40
C TYR A 64 2.78 2.36 -4.64
N TYR A 65 1.96 3.09 -5.36
CA TYR A 65 0.85 3.88 -4.86
C TYR A 65 -0.44 3.34 -5.48
N ASN A 66 -1.12 2.47 -4.75
CA ASN A 66 -2.35 1.80 -5.15
C ASN A 66 -3.54 2.62 -4.63
N TYR A 67 -4.26 3.29 -5.53
CA TYR A 67 -5.34 4.21 -5.17
C TYR A 67 -6.67 3.47 -5.09
N LEU A 68 -7.43 3.74 -4.02
CA LEU A 68 -8.77 3.20 -3.81
C LEU A 68 -9.79 4.34 -3.71
N PRO A 69 -11.03 4.13 -4.18
CA PRO A 69 -12.04 5.18 -4.23
C PRO A 69 -12.55 5.55 -2.83
N ALA A 70 -13.10 6.75 -2.69
CA ALA A 70 -13.60 7.27 -1.40
C ALA A 70 -14.79 6.48 -0.81
N ASP A 71 -15.49 5.68 -1.60
CA ASP A 71 -16.61 4.81 -1.19
C ASP A 71 -16.17 3.38 -0.83
N LEU A 72 -14.87 3.11 -0.77
CA LEU A 72 -14.30 1.86 -0.27
C LEU A 72 -14.93 1.49 1.09
N PRO A 73 -15.41 0.24 1.28
CA PRO A 73 -15.87 -0.22 2.58
C PRO A 73 -14.69 -0.32 3.55
N LEU A 74 -14.42 0.80 4.26
CA LEU A 74 -13.20 1.00 5.03
C LEU A 74 -12.97 -0.04 6.11
N GLU A 75 -13.98 -0.37 6.91
CA GLU A 75 -13.86 -1.33 8.02
C GLU A 75 -13.48 -2.74 7.51
N PRO A 76 -14.21 -3.35 6.54
CA PRO A 76 -13.79 -4.61 5.92
C PRO A 76 -12.40 -4.56 5.30
N PHE A 77 -12.02 -3.44 4.68
CA PHE A 77 -10.69 -3.32 4.07
C PHE A 77 -9.58 -3.29 5.12
N LEU A 78 -9.79 -2.56 6.23
CA LEU A 78 -8.85 -2.55 7.36
C LEU A 78 -8.75 -3.93 8.03
N GLU A 79 -9.85 -4.67 8.13
CA GLU A 79 -9.86 -6.05 8.61
C GLU A 79 -9.05 -6.97 7.68
N ALA A 80 -9.22 -6.86 6.37
CA ALA A 80 -8.44 -7.60 5.38
C ALA A 80 -6.95 -7.28 5.49
N LEU A 81 -6.58 -6.00 5.58
CA LEU A 81 -5.19 -5.56 5.83
C LEU A 81 -4.64 -6.13 7.14
N GLY A 82 -5.47 -6.25 8.19
CA GLY A 82 -5.10 -6.86 9.46
C GLY A 82 -4.68 -8.35 9.35
N GLY A 83 -4.99 -9.02 8.23
CA GLY A 83 -4.53 -10.36 7.92
C GLY A 83 -3.10 -10.44 7.37
N LEU A 84 -2.48 -9.30 7.00
CA LEU A 84 -1.09 -9.26 6.55
C LEU A 84 -0.13 -9.46 7.73
N ASP A 85 0.89 -10.28 7.53
CA ASP A 85 1.92 -10.54 8.53
C ASP A 85 3.10 -9.57 8.36
N ALA A 86 3.32 -8.74 9.38
CA ALA A 86 4.39 -7.75 9.42
C ALA A 86 5.80 -8.36 9.30
N GLU A 87 6.03 -9.54 9.88
CA GLU A 87 7.33 -10.23 9.80
C GLU A 87 7.56 -10.81 8.40
N VAL A 88 6.50 -11.27 7.75
CA VAL A 88 6.56 -11.77 6.37
C VAL A 88 6.88 -10.62 5.40
N ALA A 89 6.19 -9.48 5.51
CA ALA A 89 6.45 -8.31 4.67
C ALA A 89 7.90 -7.80 4.80
N ASP A 90 8.41 -7.65 6.03
CA ASP A 90 9.82 -7.25 6.28
C ASP A 90 10.81 -8.29 5.74
N LYS A 91 10.51 -9.59 5.90
CA LYS A 91 11.37 -10.66 5.37
C LYS A 91 11.41 -10.64 3.84
N ILE A 92 10.28 -10.51 3.16
CA ILE A 92 10.19 -10.44 1.69
C ILE A 92 11.02 -9.26 1.19
N PHE A 93 10.86 -8.09 1.82
CA PHE A 93 11.61 -6.89 1.47
C PHE A 93 13.12 -7.10 1.53
N ARG A 94 13.63 -7.64 2.65
CA ARG A 94 15.06 -7.92 2.89
C ARG A 94 15.65 -9.04 2.04
N MET A 95 14.83 -9.95 1.53
CA MET A 95 15.30 -10.99 0.60
C MET A 95 15.46 -10.47 -0.83
N SER A 96 14.78 -9.38 -1.14
CA SER A 96 14.69 -8.79 -2.48
C SER A 96 15.67 -7.63 -2.69
N HIS A 97 16.31 -7.14 -1.62
CA HIS A 97 17.24 -5.99 -1.60
C HIS A 97 18.35 -6.18 -0.58
#